data_AF-A0A527TZH1-F1
#
_entry.id   AF-A0A527TZH1-F1
#
_cell.length_a   1.000
_cell.length_b   1.000
_cell.length_c   1.000
_cell.angle_alpha   90.00
_cell.angle_beta   90.00
_cell.angle_gamma   90.00
#
_symmetry.space_group_name_H-M   'P 1'
#
loop_
_entity.id
_entity.type
_entity.pdbx_description
1 polymer ?
#
loop_
_entity_poly.entity_id
_entity_poly.type
_entity_poly.pdbx_seq_one_letter_code
_entity_poly.pdbx_strand_id
1 'polypeptide(L)'
;MRNFFRRSGKVTAATARKVTGFSTPLGGVSWSDPGPAESEIVRRFLVFLEDRRVLYNPFDMETEAEVEHSIHQIREECTKTIQALTADAFAVTPVRAIREAGRQFHDDQREHYRHFDFQWRGNHPTPAFFVALGAFRATVGHQIAVLAGRHEIDVEGPLASIMPTLGDASQLADE
;
A
#
# COMPACT_ATOMS: atom_id res chain seq x y z
N MET A 1 4.40 26.55 10.90
CA MET A 1 5.05 25.26 10.60
C MET A 1 4.22 24.16 11.23
N ARG A 2 3.48 23.39 10.43
CA ARG A 2 2.69 22.25 10.93
C ARG A 2 3.65 21.11 11.26
N ASN A 3 3.56 20.55 12.46
CA ASN A 3 4.38 19.42 12.93
C ASN A 3 4.36 18.27 11.92
N PHE A 4 5.51 18.02 11.27
CA PHE A 4 5.71 16.98 10.27
C PHE A 4 5.97 15.58 10.87
N PHE A 5 6.00 15.48 12.21
CA PHE A 5 6.04 14.20 12.91
C PHE A 5 4.67 13.53 12.80
N ARG A 6 4.48 12.72 11.74
CA ARG A 6 3.36 11.78 11.62
C ARG A 6 3.32 10.94 12.89
N ARG A 7 2.22 11.07 13.65
CA ARG A 7 1.93 10.23 14.81
C ARG A 7 2.03 8.77 14.38
N SER A 8 2.73 7.95 15.17
CA SER A 8 2.51 6.50 15.15
C SER A 8 0.99 6.27 15.23
N GLY A 9 0.43 5.77 14.14
CA GLY A 9 -1.00 5.52 14.01
C GLY A 9 -1.26 4.04 14.18
N LYS A 10 -2.48 3.70 14.60
CA LYS A 10 -2.98 2.34 14.57
C LYS A 10 -4.24 2.33 13.72
N VAL A 11 -4.25 1.51 12.68
CA VAL A 11 -5.47 1.20 11.92
C VAL A 11 -5.90 -0.20 12.36
N THR A 12 -7.03 -0.25 13.06
CA THR A 12 -7.58 -1.53 13.51
C THR A 12 -8.14 -2.30 12.31
N ALA A 13 -8.15 -3.62 12.39
CA ALA A 13 -8.80 -4.45 11.37
C ALA A 13 -10.28 -4.07 11.17
N ALA A 14 -10.98 -3.69 12.25
CA ALA A 14 -12.36 -3.23 12.16
C ALA A 14 -12.51 -1.94 11.34
N THR A 15 -11.57 -0.99 11.47
CA THR A 15 -11.53 0.22 10.64
C THR A 15 -11.22 -0.14 9.19
N ALA A 16 -10.21 -1.00 8.97
CA ALA A 16 -9.83 -1.43 7.63
C ALA A 16 -10.98 -2.10 6.88
N ARG A 17 -11.77 -2.95 7.56
CA ARG A 17 -13.00 -3.56 7.01
C ARG A 17 -14.04 -2.53 6.56
N LYS A 18 -14.31 -1.51 7.40
CA LYS A 18 -15.27 -0.46 7.07
C LYS A 18 -14.86 0.32 5.82
N VAL A 19 -13.58 0.68 5.73
CA VAL A 19 -13.04 1.47 4.60
C VAL A 19 -13.09 0.69 3.30
N THR A 20 -12.88 -0.63 3.35
CA THR A 20 -12.85 -1.51 2.18
C THR A 20 -14.21 -2.07 1.79
N GLY A 21 -15.27 -1.71 2.52
CA GLY A 21 -16.62 -2.21 2.25
C GLY A 21 -16.86 -3.65 2.69
N PHE A 22 -15.98 -4.24 3.52
CA PHE A 22 -16.26 -5.49 4.20
C PHE A 22 -17.30 -5.26 5.31
N SER A 23 -18.58 -5.29 4.95
CA SER A 23 -19.67 -5.34 5.93
C SER A 23 -19.73 -6.72 6.59
N THR A 24 -19.89 -6.74 7.91
CA THR A 24 -20.23 -7.92 8.73
C THR A 24 -21.40 -8.72 8.15
N PRO A 25 -21.53 -10.03 8.46
CA PRO A 25 -22.43 -10.96 7.78
C PRO A 25 -23.91 -10.74 8.16
N LEU A 26 -24.51 -9.66 7.65
CA LEU A 26 -25.96 -9.44 7.71
C LEU A 26 -26.63 -9.45 6.33
N GLY A 27 -25.94 -9.92 5.29
CA GLY A 27 -26.52 -10.09 3.97
C GLY A 27 -25.53 -10.44 2.87
N GLY A 28 -25.25 -11.73 2.68
CA GLY A 28 -25.11 -12.29 1.33
C GLY A 28 -23.75 -12.25 0.63
N VAL A 29 -22.65 -12.67 1.26
CA VAL A 29 -21.63 -13.57 0.66
C VAL A 29 -20.98 -14.29 1.84
N SER A 30 -21.06 -15.62 1.89
CA SER A 30 -20.35 -16.43 2.88
C SER A 30 -18.87 -16.47 2.52
N TRP A 31 -18.13 -15.44 2.91
CA TRP A 31 -16.68 -15.44 2.77
C TRP A 31 -16.10 -16.37 3.84
N SER A 32 -15.74 -17.60 3.47
CA SER A 32 -15.10 -18.57 4.37
C SER A 32 -13.98 -17.90 5.16
N ASP A 33 -13.89 -18.13 6.47
CA ASP A 33 -12.81 -17.54 7.28
C ASP A 33 -11.45 -17.87 6.66
N PRO A 34 -10.54 -16.89 6.53
CA PRO A 34 -9.20 -17.19 6.05
C PRO A 34 -8.57 -18.21 7.00
N GLY A 35 -8.18 -19.36 6.45
CA GLY A 35 -7.58 -20.42 7.23
C GLY A 35 -6.32 -19.94 7.97
N PRO A 36 -5.94 -20.57 9.11
CA PRO A 36 -4.83 -20.11 9.94
C PRO A 36 -3.48 -20.02 9.19
N ALA A 37 -3.28 -20.86 8.17
CA ALA A 37 -2.09 -20.83 7.32
C ALA A 37 -2.02 -19.56 6.44
N GLU A 38 -3.14 -19.15 5.83
CA GLU A 38 -3.20 -17.93 5.02
C GLU A 38 -2.96 -16.69 5.89
N SER A 39 -3.64 -16.60 7.03
CA SER A 39 -3.51 -15.46 7.96
C SER A 39 -2.08 -15.32 8.51
N GLU A 40 -1.37 -16.42 8.74
CA GLU A 40 0.06 -16.38 9.11
C GLU A 40 0.94 -15.88 7.96
N ILE A 41 0.71 -16.32 6.72
CA ILE A 41 1.45 -15.84 5.55
C ILE A 41 1.25 -14.33 5.39
N VAL A 42 0.00 -13.85 5.50
CA VAL A 42 -0.32 -12.41 5.39
C VAL A 42 0.31 -11.62 6.52
N ARG A 43 0.27 -12.12 7.76
CA ARG A 43 0.93 -11.46 8.90
C ARG A 43 2.42 -11.23 8.64
N ARG A 44 3.14 -12.26 8.19
CA ARG A 44 4.58 -12.12 7.87
C ARG A 44 4.83 -11.14 6.74
N PHE A 45 3.97 -11.14 5.73
CA PHE A 45 4.07 -10.19 4.62
C PHE A 45 3.87 -8.75 5.11
N LEU A 46 2.88 -8.49 5.98
CA LEU A 46 2.68 -7.15 6.57
C LEU A 46 3.87 -6.73 7.43
N VAL A 47 4.43 -7.62 8.26
CA VAL A 47 5.65 -7.34 9.04
C VAL A 47 6.83 -6.96 8.14
N PHE A 48 7.00 -7.62 6.99
CA PHE A 48 8.02 -7.22 6.01
C PHE A 48 7.78 -5.78 5.50
N LEU A 49 6.53 -5.41 5.21
CA LEU A 49 6.18 -4.07 4.72
C LEU A 49 6.37 -2.97 5.78
N GLU A 50 6.26 -3.28 7.07
CA GLU A 50 6.48 -2.32 8.16
C GLU A 50 7.90 -1.71 8.13
N ASP A 51 8.89 -2.50 7.69
CA ASP A 51 10.28 -2.06 7.54
C ASP A 51 10.57 -1.39 6.18
N ARG A 52 9.58 -1.24 5.30
CA ARG A 52 9.74 -0.59 3.99
C ARG A 52 9.46 0.91 4.08
N ARG A 53 10.47 1.70 4.43
CA ARG A 53 10.40 3.17 4.53
C ARG A 53 9.86 3.86 3.27
N VAL A 54 10.11 3.29 2.09
CA VAL A 54 9.56 3.78 0.80
C VAL A 54 8.04 3.93 0.82
N LEU A 55 7.34 3.25 1.72
CA LEU A 55 5.89 3.34 1.85
C LEU A 55 5.46 4.62 2.57
N TYR A 56 6.22 5.14 3.52
CA TYR A 56 5.73 6.18 4.45
C TYR A 56 6.69 7.34 4.69
N ASN A 57 7.89 7.32 4.12
CA ASN A 57 8.87 8.40 4.30
C ASN A 57 8.44 9.67 3.54
N PRO A 58 8.69 10.88 4.08
CA PRO A 58 8.47 12.13 3.36
C PRO A 58 9.19 12.15 2.01
N PHE A 59 8.54 12.72 0.99
CA PHE A 59 9.07 12.74 -0.39
C PHE A 59 10.41 13.48 -0.51
N ASP A 60 10.66 14.48 0.32
CA ASP A 60 11.91 15.26 0.38
C ASP A 60 13.10 14.47 0.97
N MET A 61 12.82 13.35 1.65
CA MET A 61 13.82 12.44 2.17
C MET A 61 14.07 11.23 1.27
N GLU A 62 13.42 11.15 0.10
CA GLU A 62 13.56 10.02 -0.82
C GLU A 62 14.73 10.19 -1.78
N THR A 63 15.45 9.08 -1.98
CA THR A 63 16.50 8.96 -3.00
C THR A 63 16.06 7.94 -4.04
N GLU A 64 16.09 8.29 -5.33
CA GLU A 64 15.57 7.44 -6.43
C GLU A 64 16.10 6.00 -6.36
N ALA A 65 17.41 5.83 -6.21
CA ALA A 65 18.03 4.50 -6.16
C ALA A 65 17.54 3.66 -4.97
N GLU A 66 17.31 4.27 -3.81
CA GLU A 66 16.81 3.57 -2.61
C GLU A 66 15.32 3.21 -2.77
N VAL A 67 14.54 4.10 -3.38
CA VAL A 67 13.13 3.86 -3.71
C VAL A 67 13.00 2.72 -4.72
N GLU A 68 13.73 2.78 -5.83
CA GLU A 68 13.75 1.72 -6.84
C GLU A 68 14.15 0.37 -6.23
N HIS A 69 15.20 0.35 -5.40
CA HIS A 69 15.65 -0.85 -4.71
C HIS A 69 14.57 -1.41 -3.77
N SER A 70 13.96 -0.55 -2.95
CA SER A 70 12.93 -0.99 -2.00
C SER A 70 11.67 -1.50 -2.71
N ILE A 71 11.26 -0.88 -3.83
CA ILE A 71 10.12 -1.34 -4.63
C ILE A 71 10.43 -2.68 -5.30
N HIS A 72 11.67 -2.88 -5.75
CA HIS A 72 12.12 -4.19 -6.23
C HIS A 72 11.97 -5.28 -5.16
N GLN A 73 12.46 -5.04 -3.95
CA GLN A 73 12.33 -5.97 -2.83
C GLN A 73 10.87 -6.28 -2.48
N ILE A 74 9.99 -5.27 -2.52
CA ILE A 74 8.54 -5.49 -2.31
C ILE A 74 7.98 -6.45 -3.37
N ARG A 75 8.35 -6.28 -4.66
CA ARG A 75 7.88 -7.16 -5.73
C ARG A 75 8.39 -8.59 -5.59
N GLU A 76 9.61 -8.78 -5.11
CA GLU A 76 10.18 -10.09 -4.80
C GLU A 76 9.41 -10.76 -3.66
N GLU A 77 9.18 -10.06 -2.55
CA GLU A 77 8.41 -10.59 -1.42
C GLU A 77 6.95 -10.85 -1.77
N CYS A 78 6.31 -10.04 -2.62
CA CYS A 78 5.00 -10.38 -3.16
C CYS A 78 5.03 -11.69 -3.95
N THR A 79 6.08 -11.94 -4.72
CA THR A 79 6.21 -13.18 -5.49
C THR A 79 6.37 -14.39 -4.57
N LYS A 80 7.23 -14.29 -3.55
CA LYS A 80 7.40 -15.34 -2.52
C LYS A 80 6.09 -15.59 -1.76
N THR A 81 5.38 -14.53 -1.41
CA THR A 81 4.09 -14.60 -0.71
C THR A 81 3.04 -15.31 -1.55
N ILE A 82 2.91 -14.95 -2.84
CA ILE A 82 1.98 -15.62 -3.77
C ILE A 82 2.32 -17.11 -3.93
N GLN A 83 3.61 -17.47 -3.98
CA GLN A 83 4.04 -18.86 -4.10
C GLN A 83 3.75 -19.70 -2.84
N ALA A 84 3.67 -19.07 -1.67
CA ALA A 84 3.34 -19.74 -0.41
C ALA A 84 1.83 -19.92 -0.20
N LEU A 85 1.00 -19.15 -0.90
CA LEU A 85 -0.46 -19.20 -0.81
C LEU A 85 -1.04 -20.34 -1.67
N THR A 86 -2.20 -20.87 -1.28
CA THR A 86 -2.99 -21.71 -2.20
C THR A 86 -3.55 -20.85 -3.33
N ALA A 87 -3.78 -21.46 -4.49
CA ALA A 87 -4.19 -20.71 -5.69
C ALA A 87 -5.53 -19.96 -5.53
N ASP A 88 -6.40 -20.46 -4.65
CA ASP A 88 -7.71 -19.94 -4.30
C ASP A 88 -7.73 -19.03 -3.06
N ALA A 89 -6.58 -18.85 -2.40
CA ALA A 89 -6.47 -17.99 -1.22
C ALA A 89 -6.85 -16.54 -1.57
N PHE A 90 -7.65 -15.92 -0.70
CA PHE A 90 -8.13 -14.55 -0.91
C PHE A 90 -6.96 -13.57 -1.09
N ALA A 91 -5.90 -13.73 -0.30
CA ALA A 91 -4.73 -12.87 -0.32
C ALA A 91 -3.97 -12.84 -1.66
N VAL A 92 -4.18 -13.79 -2.57
CA VAL A 92 -3.49 -13.82 -3.87
C VAL A 92 -3.77 -12.55 -4.70
N THR A 93 -5.03 -12.12 -4.75
CA THR A 93 -5.45 -10.95 -5.53
C THR A 93 -4.83 -9.64 -5.02
N PRO A 94 -4.98 -9.24 -3.74
CA PRO A 94 -4.38 -8.01 -3.24
C PRO A 94 -2.84 -8.03 -3.30
N VAL A 95 -2.18 -9.17 -3.03
CA VAL A 95 -0.72 -9.27 -3.15
C VAL A 95 -0.26 -9.14 -4.61
N ARG A 96 -1.03 -9.66 -5.58
CA ARG A 96 -0.76 -9.43 -7.00
C ARG A 96 -0.89 -7.96 -7.39
N ALA A 97 -1.92 -7.27 -6.88
CA ALA A 97 -2.13 -5.85 -7.14
C ALA A 97 -0.95 -5.00 -6.61
N ILE A 98 -0.42 -5.30 -5.42
CA ILE A 98 0.80 -4.64 -4.91
C ILE A 98 1.99 -4.87 -5.84
N ARG A 99 2.21 -6.12 -6.27
CA ARG A 99 3.31 -6.47 -7.19
C ARG A 99 3.19 -5.78 -8.55
N GLU A 100 1.96 -5.57 -9.01
CA GLU A 100 1.65 -4.86 -10.25
C GLU A 100 1.89 -3.37 -10.13
N ALA A 101 1.45 -2.74 -9.04
CA ALA A 101 1.75 -1.35 -8.76
C ALA A 101 3.26 -1.07 -8.77
N GLY A 102 4.07 -2.02 -8.26
CA GLY A 102 5.53 -1.92 -8.34
C GLY A 102 6.08 -2.02 -9.77
N ARG A 103 5.45 -2.77 -10.68
CA ARG A 103 5.83 -2.77 -12.11
C ARG A 103 5.48 -1.43 -12.74
N GLN A 104 4.25 -0.99 -12.53
CA GLN A 104 3.75 0.29 -13.04
C GLN A 104 4.62 1.46 -12.57
N PHE A 105 5.06 1.47 -11.31
CA PHE A 105 6.02 2.47 -10.84
C PHE A 105 7.28 2.54 -11.70
N HIS A 106 7.89 1.39 -12.02
CA HIS A 106 9.13 1.37 -12.82
C HIS A 106 8.92 1.80 -14.27
N ASP A 107 7.73 1.58 -14.81
CA ASP A 107 7.35 2.02 -16.16
C ASP A 107 7.09 3.54 -16.16
N ASP A 108 6.34 4.04 -15.17
CA ASP A 108 5.82 5.41 -15.13
C ASP A 108 6.80 6.44 -14.54
N GLN A 109 7.76 6.04 -13.69
CA GLN A 109 8.65 6.98 -12.98
C GLN A 109 9.56 7.81 -13.90
N ARG A 110 9.68 7.43 -15.18
CA ARG A 110 10.48 8.13 -16.21
C ARG A 110 9.61 8.86 -17.24
N GLU A 111 8.31 8.93 -17.02
CA GLU A 111 7.38 9.64 -17.91
C GLU A 111 7.76 11.12 -18.05
N HIS A 112 7.53 11.69 -19.25
CA HIS A 112 7.88 13.06 -19.54
C HIS A 112 6.68 13.99 -19.46
N TYR A 113 6.63 14.81 -18.41
CA TYR A 113 5.61 15.85 -18.28
C TYR A 113 6.09 17.13 -18.94
N ARG A 114 5.76 17.29 -20.23
CA ARG A 114 6.14 18.43 -21.09
C ARG A 114 6.02 19.82 -20.43
N HIS A 115 5.00 20.01 -19.58
CA HIS A 115 4.70 21.28 -18.92
C HIS A 115 5.31 21.44 -17.52
N PHE A 116 5.96 20.42 -16.98
CA PHE A 116 6.55 20.45 -15.64
C PHE A 116 8.06 20.21 -15.70
N ASP A 117 8.54 19.33 -16.58
CA ASP A 117 9.94 18.92 -16.66
C ASP A 117 10.90 20.07 -16.95
N PHE A 118 10.45 21.13 -17.63
CA PHE A 118 11.30 22.28 -17.95
C PHE A 118 11.77 23.04 -16.69
N GLN A 119 11.01 22.97 -15.61
CA GLN A 119 11.32 23.62 -14.32
C GLN A 119 12.25 22.77 -13.44
N TRP A 120 12.41 21.48 -13.79
CA TRP A 120 13.12 20.47 -13.01
C TRP A 120 14.39 19.99 -13.73
N ARG A 121 15.02 20.86 -14.54
CA ARG A 121 16.30 20.54 -15.19
C ARG A 121 17.41 20.43 -14.13
N GLY A 122 17.97 19.22 -13.95
CA GLY A 122 19.07 18.96 -13.00
C GLY A 122 19.17 17.49 -12.60
N ASN A 123 19.87 17.22 -11.49
CA ASN A 123 20.10 15.88 -10.91
C ASN A 123 19.04 15.53 -9.84
N HIS A 124 17.83 16.08 -9.96
CA HIS A 124 16.75 15.90 -8.99
C HIS A 124 15.69 14.94 -9.54
N PRO A 125 14.95 14.23 -8.66
CA PRO A 125 13.86 13.37 -9.10
C PRO A 125 12.82 14.18 -9.87
N THR A 126 12.38 13.61 -10.99
CA THR A 126 11.40 14.25 -11.87
C THR A 126 10.03 14.29 -11.20
N PRO A 127 9.12 15.18 -11.63
CA PRO A 127 7.74 15.13 -11.15
C PRO A 127 7.06 13.77 -11.42
N ALA A 128 7.43 13.08 -12.51
CA ALA A 128 6.97 11.72 -12.81
C ALA A 128 7.34 10.70 -11.73
N PHE A 129 8.56 10.75 -11.20
CA PHE A 129 8.98 9.90 -10.09
C PHE A 129 8.06 10.06 -8.87
N PHE A 130 7.76 11.30 -8.46
CA PHE A 130 6.92 11.56 -7.30
C PHE A 130 5.45 11.17 -7.53
N VAL A 131 4.93 11.40 -8.73
CA VAL A 131 3.56 10.98 -9.10
C VAL A 131 3.46 9.46 -9.08
N ALA A 132 4.41 8.76 -9.69
CA ALA A 132 4.47 7.30 -9.70
C ALA A 132 4.59 6.73 -8.27
N LEU A 133 5.45 7.31 -7.43
CA LEU A 133 5.62 6.90 -6.03
C LEU A 133 4.34 7.14 -5.21
N GLY A 134 3.65 8.26 -5.43
CA GLY A 134 2.36 8.55 -4.81
C GLY A 134 1.28 7.52 -5.19
N ALA A 135 1.17 7.21 -6.49
CA ALA A 135 0.22 6.20 -7.00
C ALA A 135 0.54 4.79 -6.46
N PHE A 136 1.82 4.43 -6.40
CA PHE A 136 2.27 3.19 -5.77
C PHE A 136 1.83 3.11 -4.30
N ARG A 137 2.15 4.14 -3.50
CA ARG A 137 1.77 4.20 -2.07
C ARG A 137 0.27 4.11 -1.85
N ALA A 138 -0.53 4.81 -2.65
CA ALA A 138 -1.98 4.77 -2.57
C ALA A 138 -2.51 3.34 -2.83
N THR A 139 -1.99 2.68 -3.86
CA THR A 139 -2.39 1.32 -4.21
C THR A 139 -2.00 0.34 -3.10
N VAL A 140 -0.75 0.40 -2.63
CA VAL A 140 -0.26 -0.45 -1.54
C VAL A 140 -1.07 -0.24 -0.26
N GLY A 141 -1.32 1.01 0.13
CA GLY A 141 -2.10 1.34 1.32
C GLY A 141 -3.52 0.77 1.28
N HIS A 142 -4.17 0.84 0.11
CA HIS A 142 -5.49 0.24 -0.09
C HIS A 142 -5.44 -1.30 0.04
N GLN A 143 -4.48 -1.97 -0.61
CA GLN A 143 -4.36 -3.43 -0.55
C GLN A 143 -3.98 -3.93 0.85
N ILE A 144 -3.17 -3.17 1.60
CA ILE A 144 -2.91 -3.45 3.02
C ILE A 144 -4.20 -3.38 3.83
N ALA A 145 -5.07 -2.38 3.60
CA ALA A 145 -6.37 -2.31 4.28
C ALA A 145 -7.27 -3.51 3.96
N VAL A 146 -7.29 -3.96 2.70
CA VAL A 146 -8.04 -5.16 2.28
C VAL A 146 -7.54 -6.40 3.02
N LEU A 147 -6.22 -6.61 3.06
CA LEU A 147 -5.59 -7.73 3.77
C LEU A 147 -5.83 -7.65 5.28
N ALA A 148 -5.52 -6.51 5.91
CA ALA A 148 -5.67 -6.29 7.34
C ALA A 148 -7.12 -6.52 7.80
N GLY A 149 -8.09 -5.98 7.06
CA GLY A 149 -9.51 -6.13 7.38
C GLY A 149 -9.99 -7.57 7.28
N ARG A 150 -9.58 -8.28 6.22
CA ARG A 150 -9.97 -9.67 5.97
C ARG A 150 -9.37 -10.65 6.98
N HIS A 151 -8.10 -10.47 7.34
CA HIS A 151 -7.35 -11.38 8.21
C HIS A 151 -7.39 -10.99 9.69
N GLU A 152 -8.14 -9.95 10.05
CA GLU A 152 -8.26 -9.44 11.41
C GLU A 152 -6.92 -9.00 12.02
N ILE A 153 -6.06 -8.41 11.19
CA ILE A 153 -4.72 -7.96 11.59
C ILE A 153 -4.77 -6.43 11.80
N ASP A 154 -4.35 -5.98 12.97
CA ASP A 154 -4.11 -4.57 13.21
C ASP A 154 -2.80 -4.13 12.57
N VAL A 155 -2.79 -2.96 11.92
CA VAL A 155 -1.59 -2.36 11.34
C VAL A 155 -1.17 -1.16 12.20
N GLU A 156 0.08 -1.16 12.63
CA GLU A 156 0.62 -0.17 13.57
C GLU A 156 1.78 0.62 12.96
N GLY A 157 2.18 1.69 13.64
CA GLY A 157 3.34 2.48 13.28
C GLY A 157 3.19 3.30 12.00
N PRO A 158 4.30 3.62 11.33
CA PRO A 158 4.30 4.45 10.12
C PRO A 158 3.55 3.83 8.94
N LEU A 159 3.49 2.49 8.84
CA LEU A 159 2.80 1.81 7.74
C LEU A 159 1.29 2.14 7.70
N ALA A 160 0.68 2.30 8.88
CA ALA A 160 -0.72 2.69 9.00
C ALA A 160 -1.03 4.04 8.34
N SER A 161 -0.02 4.91 8.15
CA SER A 161 -0.20 6.26 7.62
C SER A 161 -0.41 6.36 6.11
N ILE A 162 -0.28 5.25 5.38
CA ILE A 162 -0.64 5.18 3.95
C ILE A 162 -1.98 4.48 3.69
N MET A 163 -2.56 3.88 4.72
CA MET A 163 -3.86 3.24 4.58
C MET A 163 -4.95 4.31 4.46
N PRO A 164 -6.00 4.05 3.65
CA PRO A 164 -7.14 4.95 3.57
C PRO A 164 -7.81 5.08 4.94
N THR A 165 -8.21 6.30 5.29
CA THR A 165 -8.89 6.61 6.56
C THR A 165 -10.38 6.85 6.31
N LEU A 166 -11.22 6.65 7.33
CA LEU A 166 -12.67 6.87 7.20
C LEU A 166 -13.04 8.32 6.85
N GLY A 167 -12.17 9.29 7.14
CA GLY A 167 -12.36 10.69 6.72
C GLY A 167 -12.28 10.89 5.21
N ASP A 168 -11.55 10.01 4.51
CA ASP A 168 -11.35 10.09 3.05
C ASP A 168 -12.61 9.62 2.28
N ALA A 169 -13.46 8.79 2.90
CA ALA A 169 -14.70 8.30 2.30
C ALA A 169 -15.88 9.30 2.42
N SER A 170 -15.89 10.15 3.44
CA SER A 170 -16.93 11.18 3.61
C SER A 170 -16.76 12.39 2.69
N GLN A 171 -15.55 12.67 2.20
CA GLN A 171 -15.27 13.85 1.36
C GLN A 171 -15.64 13.66 -0.12
N LEU A 172 -15.85 12.43 -0.58
CA LEU A 172 -16.25 12.12 -1.96
C LEU A 172 -17.79 12.03 -2.14
N ALA A 173 -18.56 12.18 -1.07
CA ALA A 173 -20.03 12.16 -1.10
C ALA A 173 -20.67 13.56 -1.06
N ASP A 174 -19.86 14.61 -0.83
CA ASP A 174 -20.30 16.01 -0.67
C ASP A 174 -19.80 16.94 -1.81
N GLU A 175 -19.30 16.40 -2.93
CA GLU A 175 -19.07 17.10 -4.21
C GLU A 175 -19.98 16.53 -5.31
#